data_AF-A0A843LZM0-F1
#
_entry.id   AF-A0A843LZM0-F1
#
_cell.length_a   1.000
_cell.length_b   1.000
_cell.length_c   1.000
_cell.angle_alpha   90.00
_cell.angle_beta   90.00
_cell.angle_gamma   90.00
#
_symmetry.space_group_name_H-M   'P 1'
#
loop_
_entity.id
_entity.type
_entity.pdbx_description
1 polymer ?
#
loop_
_entity_poly.entity_id
_entity_poly.type
_entity_poly.pdbx_seq_one_letter_code
_entity_poly.pdbx_strand_id
1 'polypeptide(L)'
;MIYVENKDLVIPGEVLADDEYYSGRGTFKENGKICSSLMGLVSLRNKKIRVIPLKSKYVPKKGDVVIGKIKDVRFSMWDVDINSPYSGILPAFEVFGREKKELNKVFDVGDVLFLRVVDVDEVKKVKLGLKGRGMGKFRGGIIVDITPTKVPRLIGKKGSMINMIKDKTNCKIIVGQNGLVWVKGEEDMEQLTKDIIHMIEAEAHTSGLTNKVKNKLYLAIDGELPQEDDYSDDYEELEKPKLQNFKEELEQEEKEEQSKKDSTDFYKVIEELKKKNKKDKPLSYGNNSGNSYILNNR
;
A
#
# COMPACT_ATOMS: atom_id res chain seq x y z
N MET A 1 22.92 6.01 -11.69
CA MET A 1 22.18 7.15 -11.10
C MET A 1 20.76 6.72 -10.73
N ILE A 2 20.15 7.37 -9.73
CA ILE A 2 18.73 7.17 -9.37
C ILE A 2 17.97 8.45 -9.71
N TYR A 3 16.77 8.30 -10.26
CA TYR A 3 15.95 9.41 -10.75
C TYR A 3 14.70 9.68 -9.90
N VAL A 4 14.39 8.77 -8.96
CA VAL A 4 13.18 8.81 -8.13
C VAL A 4 13.52 8.61 -6.65
N GLU A 5 12.72 9.19 -5.77
CA GLU A 5 12.84 9.02 -4.32
C GLU A 5 11.95 7.88 -3.79
N ASN A 6 12.15 7.54 -2.52
CA ASN A 6 11.38 6.50 -1.87
C ASN A 6 9.98 7.01 -1.51
N LYS A 7 8.95 6.25 -1.89
CA LYS A 7 7.52 6.59 -1.83
C LYS A 7 7.02 7.56 -2.91
N ASP A 8 7.81 7.86 -3.92
CA ASP A 8 7.33 8.62 -5.07
C ASP A 8 6.26 7.84 -5.84
N LEU A 9 5.25 8.56 -6.32
CA LEU A 9 4.22 8.01 -7.19
C LEU A 9 4.77 7.97 -8.62
N VAL A 10 4.79 6.78 -9.20
CA VAL A 10 5.28 6.56 -10.56
C VAL A 10 4.22 5.94 -11.46
N ILE A 11 4.38 6.15 -12.76
CA ILE A 11 3.53 5.57 -13.81
C ILE A 11 4.30 4.52 -14.63
N PRO A 12 3.59 3.59 -15.32
CA PRO A 12 4.24 2.65 -16.23
C PRO A 12 5.05 3.38 -17.31
N GLY A 13 6.27 2.92 -17.56
CA GLY A 13 7.22 3.51 -18.52
C GLY A 13 8.19 4.53 -17.93
N GLU A 14 7.96 4.99 -16.69
CA GLU A 14 8.82 5.96 -16.03
C GLU A 14 10.17 5.36 -15.62
N VAL A 15 11.26 6.10 -15.86
CA VAL A 15 12.63 5.68 -15.56
C VAL A 15 12.93 5.91 -14.09
N LEU A 16 13.30 4.84 -13.38
CA LEU A 16 13.53 4.87 -11.93
C LEU A 16 15.03 5.00 -11.61
N ALA A 17 15.88 4.23 -12.28
CA ALA A 17 17.32 4.24 -12.06
C ALA A 17 18.08 3.58 -13.23
N ASP A 18 19.41 3.69 -13.20
CA ASP A 18 20.30 2.96 -14.11
C ASP A 18 20.58 1.52 -13.65
N ASP A 19 21.29 0.76 -14.49
CA ASP A 19 21.53 -0.68 -14.35
C ASP A 19 22.28 -1.13 -13.08
N GLU A 20 22.91 -0.20 -12.36
CA GLU A 20 23.57 -0.45 -11.07
C GLU A 20 22.60 -0.92 -9.96
N TYR A 21 21.30 -0.75 -10.17
CA TYR A 21 20.26 -1.15 -9.25
C TYR A 21 19.65 -2.50 -9.65
N TYR A 22 19.04 -3.17 -8.67
CA TYR A 22 18.35 -4.43 -8.89
C TYR A 22 16.86 -4.20 -9.17
N SER A 23 16.35 -4.75 -10.28
CA SER A 23 14.93 -4.75 -10.61
C SER A 23 14.15 -5.68 -9.66
N GLY A 24 13.17 -5.12 -8.96
CA GLY A 24 12.24 -5.83 -8.11
C GLY A 24 10.88 -6.08 -8.78
N ARG A 25 9.84 -6.27 -7.97
CA ARG A 25 8.48 -6.39 -8.49
C ARG A 25 7.98 -5.03 -9.00
N GLY A 26 7.22 -5.06 -10.10
CA GLY A 26 6.65 -3.85 -10.70
C GLY A 26 7.66 -3.01 -11.47
N THR A 27 8.85 -3.55 -11.76
CA THR A 27 9.86 -2.91 -12.60
C THR A 27 10.36 -3.87 -13.66
N PHE A 28 10.93 -3.34 -14.73
CA PHE A 28 11.59 -4.08 -15.80
C PHE A 28 12.85 -3.35 -16.25
N LYS A 29 13.76 -4.05 -16.92
CA LYS A 29 14.97 -3.47 -17.48
C LYS A 29 14.80 -3.26 -18.98
N GLU A 30 15.12 -2.08 -19.45
CA GLU A 30 15.11 -1.71 -20.87
C GLU A 30 16.26 -0.73 -21.14
N ASN A 31 17.09 -1.02 -22.15
CA ASN A 31 18.20 -0.16 -22.58
C ASN A 31 19.17 0.27 -21.44
N GLY A 32 19.50 -0.64 -20.52
CA GLY A 32 20.39 -0.34 -19.38
C GLY A 32 19.76 0.54 -18.30
N LYS A 33 18.43 0.74 -18.36
CA LYS A 33 17.65 1.49 -17.38
C LYS A 33 16.59 0.61 -16.76
N ILE A 34 16.22 0.93 -15.53
CA ILE A 34 15.12 0.30 -14.80
C ILE A 34 13.91 1.20 -14.94
N CYS A 35 12.87 0.68 -15.57
CA CYS A 35 11.60 1.38 -15.76
C CYS A 35 10.51 0.74 -14.90
N SER A 36 9.49 1.54 -14.55
CA SER A 36 8.30 1.05 -13.87
C SER A 36 7.39 0.31 -14.84
N SER A 37 6.89 -0.88 -14.48
CA SER A 37 5.81 -1.56 -15.23
C SER A 37 4.42 -1.28 -14.67
N LEU A 38 4.31 -0.64 -13.50
CA LEU A 38 3.05 -0.48 -12.77
C LEU A 38 2.88 0.96 -12.29
N MET A 39 1.62 1.39 -12.14
CA MET A 39 1.32 2.62 -11.41
C MET A 39 1.38 2.35 -9.91
N GLY A 40 2.22 3.07 -9.16
CA GLY A 40 2.42 2.76 -7.75
C GLY A 40 3.44 3.62 -7.03
N LEU A 41 3.69 3.28 -5.77
CA LEU A 41 4.69 3.94 -4.93
C LEU A 41 6.03 3.22 -5.04
N VAL A 42 7.10 3.97 -5.27
CA VAL A 42 8.46 3.43 -5.28
C VAL A 42 8.84 2.97 -3.87
N SER A 43 9.42 1.78 -3.77
CA SER A 43 10.08 1.31 -2.56
C SER A 43 11.52 0.92 -2.89
N LEU A 44 12.44 1.75 -2.41
CA LEU A 44 13.88 1.49 -2.51
C LEU A 44 14.35 0.81 -1.21
N ARG A 45 14.95 -0.38 -1.33
CA ARG A 45 15.63 -1.06 -0.21
C ARG A 45 16.87 -1.79 -0.70
N ASN A 46 18.03 -1.55 -0.08
CA ASN A 46 19.30 -2.24 -0.37
C ASN A 46 19.63 -2.31 -1.87
N LYS A 47 19.58 -1.16 -2.57
CA LYS A 47 19.76 -1.04 -4.03
C LYS A 47 18.75 -1.83 -4.89
N LYS A 48 17.68 -2.39 -4.30
CA LYS A 48 16.58 -3.03 -5.02
C LYS A 48 15.40 -2.06 -5.13
N ILE A 49 15.00 -1.78 -6.36
CA ILE A 49 13.88 -0.90 -6.68
C ILE A 49 12.67 -1.75 -7.02
N ARG A 50 11.56 -1.49 -6.33
CA ARG A 50 10.27 -2.15 -6.56
C ARG A 50 9.18 -1.11 -6.53
N VAL A 51 8.12 -1.34 -7.27
CA VAL A 51 6.94 -0.48 -7.31
C VAL A 51 5.80 -1.21 -6.61
N ILE A 52 5.25 -0.59 -5.58
CA ILE A 52 4.10 -1.08 -4.84
C ILE A 52 2.85 -0.55 -5.56
N PRO A 53 2.07 -1.39 -6.24
CA PRO A 53 0.92 -0.94 -7.00
C PRO A 53 -0.16 -0.37 -6.08
N LEU A 54 -0.87 0.67 -6.53
CA LEU A 54 -2.01 1.23 -5.78
C LEU A 54 -3.17 0.23 -5.68
N LYS A 55 -3.44 -0.49 -6.78
CA LYS A 55 -4.43 -1.57 -6.85
C LYS A 55 -3.80 -2.77 -7.54
N SER A 56 -3.89 -3.93 -6.91
CA SER A 56 -3.49 -5.19 -7.53
C SER A 56 -4.26 -6.36 -6.96
N LYS A 57 -4.42 -7.40 -7.77
CA LYS A 57 -4.80 -8.72 -7.26
C LYS A 57 -3.63 -9.34 -6.49
N TYR A 58 -3.96 -10.32 -5.67
CA TYR A 58 -2.97 -11.08 -4.92
C TYR A 58 -2.08 -11.86 -5.90
N VAL A 59 -0.77 -11.82 -5.69
CA VAL A 59 0.19 -12.61 -6.45
C VAL A 59 0.96 -13.51 -5.48
N PRO A 60 0.71 -14.82 -5.52
CA PRO A 60 1.17 -15.77 -4.52
C PRO A 60 2.68 -15.81 -4.40
N LYS A 61 3.17 -16.00 -3.17
CA LYS A 61 4.57 -16.25 -2.85
C LYS A 61 4.68 -17.44 -1.93
N LYS A 62 5.78 -18.17 -2.07
CA LYS A 62 6.15 -19.22 -1.13
C LYS A 62 6.18 -18.68 0.30
N GLY A 63 5.51 -19.40 1.20
CA GLY A 63 5.40 -19.05 2.62
C GLY A 63 4.19 -18.18 2.97
N ASP A 64 3.48 -17.61 1.99
CA ASP A 64 2.28 -16.83 2.26
C ASP A 64 1.18 -17.70 2.87
N VAL A 65 0.44 -17.12 3.81
CA VAL A 65 -0.73 -17.75 4.42
C VAL A 65 -1.98 -17.11 3.84
N VAL A 66 -2.90 -17.96 3.35
CA VAL A 66 -4.05 -17.55 2.55
C VAL A 66 -5.30 -18.30 2.99
N ILE A 67 -6.45 -17.69 2.72
CA ILE A 67 -7.75 -18.33 2.85
C ILE A 67 -8.21 -18.72 1.46
N GLY A 68 -8.72 -19.93 1.28
CA GLY A 68 -9.15 -20.39 -0.04
C GLY A 68 -10.47 -21.15 0.02
N LYS A 69 -11.26 -21.06 -1.05
CA LYS A 69 -12.51 -21.80 -1.20
C LYS A 69 -12.32 -22.95 -2.18
N ILE A 70 -12.80 -24.14 -1.82
CA ILE A 70 -12.72 -25.31 -2.70
C ILE A 70 -13.66 -25.07 -3.87
N LYS A 71 -13.08 -25.10 -5.07
CA LYS A 71 -13.81 -24.92 -6.33
C LYS A 71 -14.21 -26.26 -6.93
N ASP A 72 -13.32 -27.24 -6.84
CA ASP A 72 -13.51 -28.55 -7.45
C ASP A 72 -12.72 -29.62 -6.68
N VAL A 73 -13.21 -30.86 -6.72
CA VAL A 73 -12.54 -32.02 -6.12
C VAL A 73 -12.15 -33.00 -7.21
N ARG A 74 -10.85 -33.20 -7.42
CA ARG A 74 -10.31 -34.16 -8.39
C ARG A 74 -9.83 -35.43 -7.68
N PHE A 75 -9.44 -36.43 -8.48
CA PHE A 75 -9.06 -37.76 -8.00
C PHE A 75 -7.97 -37.79 -6.91
N SER A 76 -7.01 -36.85 -6.93
CA SER A 76 -5.87 -36.83 -5.98
C SER A 76 -5.55 -35.44 -5.43
N MET A 77 -6.38 -34.44 -5.73
CA MET A 77 -6.15 -33.05 -5.35
C MET A 77 -7.45 -32.26 -5.32
N TRP A 78 -7.47 -31.19 -4.54
CA TRP A 78 -8.52 -30.19 -4.56
C TRP A 78 -8.03 -28.94 -5.29
N ASP A 79 -8.89 -28.38 -6.14
CA ASP A 79 -8.68 -27.05 -6.68
C ASP A 79 -9.28 -26.02 -5.73
N VAL A 80 -8.46 -25.05 -5.38
CA VAL A 80 -8.78 -24.04 -4.41
C VAL A 80 -8.68 -22.68 -5.08
N ASP A 81 -9.76 -21.92 -5.03
CA ASP A 81 -9.75 -20.51 -5.34
C ASP A 81 -9.13 -19.74 -4.17
N ILE A 82 -8.03 -19.05 -4.46
CA ILE A 82 -7.26 -18.25 -3.49
C ILE A 82 -7.39 -16.75 -3.78
N ASN A 83 -8.44 -16.29 -4.48
CA ASN A 83 -8.65 -14.89 -4.85
C ASN A 83 -7.43 -14.27 -5.58
N SER A 84 -6.85 -15.06 -6.49
CA SER A 84 -5.71 -14.69 -7.32
C SER A 84 -6.01 -15.05 -8.78
N PRO A 85 -5.32 -14.43 -9.76
CA PRO A 85 -5.45 -14.84 -11.15
C PRO A 85 -4.99 -16.29 -11.39
N TYR A 86 -4.24 -16.87 -10.45
CA TYR A 86 -3.81 -18.25 -10.45
C TYR A 86 -4.62 -19.06 -9.42
N SER A 87 -5.06 -20.25 -9.83
CA SER A 87 -5.70 -21.22 -8.94
C SER A 87 -4.65 -21.97 -8.10
N GLY A 88 -5.05 -22.34 -6.89
CA GLY A 88 -4.26 -23.19 -6.02
C GLY A 88 -4.65 -24.65 -6.14
N ILE A 89 -3.67 -25.53 -5.95
CA ILE A 89 -3.85 -26.98 -5.91
C ILE A 89 -3.44 -27.46 -4.53
N LEU A 90 -4.33 -28.16 -3.84
CA LEU A 90 -4.04 -28.83 -2.58
C LEU A 90 -3.94 -30.34 -2.84
N PRO A 91 -2.75 -30.96 -2.77
CA PRO A 91 -2.59 -32.40 -2.94
C PRO A 91 -3.17 -33.19 -1.75
N ALA A 92 -3.79 -34.34 -2.01
CA ALA A 92 -4.30 -35.24 -0.96
C ALA A 92 -3.23 -35.64 0.07
N PHE A 93 -2.00 -35.86 -0.38
CA PHE A 93 -0.87 -36.23 0.48
C PHE A 93 -0.52 -35.16 1.52
N GLU A 94 -0.76 -33.87 1.23
CA GLU A 94 -0.54 -32.79 2.21
C GLU A 94 -1.56 -32.83 3.37
N VAL A 95 -2.69 -33.51 3.17
CA VAL A 95 -3.81 -33.58 4.14
C VAL A 95 -3.78 -34.89 4.92
N PHE A 96 -3.58 -36.02 4.23
CA PHE A 96 -3.65 -37.35 4.84
C PHE A 96 -2.29 -37.98 5.15
N GLY A 97 -1.19 -37.37 4.70
CA GLY A 97 0.10 -38.06 4.68
C GLY A 97 0.00 -39.35 3.85
N ARG A 98 0.33 -40.50 4.44
CA ARG A 98 0.31 -41.81 3.77
C ARG A 98 -1.04 -42.55 3.84
N GLU A 99 -2.03 -42.04 4.56
CA GLU A 99 -3.33 -42.70 4.68
C GLU A 99 -4.20 -42.40 3.44
N LYS A 100 -4.80 -43.45 2.85
CA LYS A 100 -5.78 -43.28 1.76
C LYS A 100 -7.17 -43.14 2.37
N LYS A 101 -7.70 -41.91 2.38
CA LYS A 101 -9.11 -41.62 2.68
C LYS A 101 -9.77 -41.01 1.45
N GLU A 102 -11.08 -41.20 1.32
CA GLU A 102 -11.87 -40.57 0.26
C GLU A 102 -11.80 -39.04 0.40
N LEU A 103 -11.36 -38.34 -0.66
CA LEU A 103 -11.19 -36.89 -0.65
C LEU A 103 -12.51 -36.16 -0.38
N ASN A 104 -13.60 -36.62 -1.02
CA ASN A 104 -14.93 -36.01 -0.93
C ASN A 104 -15.50 -36.00 0.50
N LYS A 105 -15.08 -36.94 1.36
CA LYS A 105 -15.57 -37.00 2.75
C LYS A 105 -14.91 -35.98 3.67
N VAL A 106 -13.80 -35.39 3.25
CA VAL A 106 -13.02 -34.47 4.09
C VAL A 106 -13.29 -33.02 3.74
N PHE A 107 -13.32 -32.76 2.44
CA PHE A 107 -13.39 -31.42 1.88
C PHE A 107 -14.27 -31.47 0.64
N ASP A 108 -15.36 -30.71 0.67
CA ASP A 108 -16.34 -30.64 -0.40
C ASP A 108 -16.30 -29.27 -1.09
N VAL A 109 -16.89 -29.20 -2.28
CA VAL A 109 -17.01 -27.96 -3.05
C VAL A 109 -17.74 -26.91 -2.21
N GLY A 110 -17.13 -25.73 -2.11
CA GLY A 110 -17.67 -24.63 -1.32
C GLY A 110 -17.05 -24.47 0.06
N ASP A 111 -16.33 -25.48 0.56
CA ASP A 111 -15.63 -25.38 1.83
C ASP A 111 -14.53 -24.31 1.80
N VAL A 112 -14.35 -23.61 2.93
CA VAL A 112 -13.31 -22.60 3.08
C VAL A 112 -12.20 -23.12 3.99
N LEU A 113 -10.97 -23.03 3.51
CA LEU A 113 -9.78 -23.56 4.16
C LEU A 113 -8.78 -22.44 4.48
N PHE A 114 -8.10 -22.59 5.61
CA PHE A 114 -6.89 -21.84 5.93
C PHE A 114 -5.66 -22.63 5.50
N LEU A 115 -4.86 -22.05 4.60
CA LEU A 115 -3.83 -22.75 3.84
C LEU A 115 -2.53 -21.95 3.82
N ARG A 116 -1.41 -22.65 3.55
CA ARG A 116 -0.14 -22.01 3.24
C ARG A 116 0.31 -22.34 1.82
N VAL A 117 0.91 -21.37 1.16
CA VAL A 117 1.60 -21.56 -0.11
C VAL A 117 2.93 -22.28 0.15
N VAL A 118 3.01 -23.55 -0.24
CA VAL A 118 4.21 -24.38 -0.09
C VAL A 118 5.21 -24.04 -1.18
N ASP A 119 4.71 -23.89 -2.41
CA ASP A 119 5.54 -23.65 -3.58
C ASP A 119 4.73 -22.97 -4.69
N VAL A 120 5.43 -22.24 -5.56
CA VAL A 120 4.83 -21.62 -6.75
C VAL A 120 5.70 -22.02 -7.94
N ASP A 121 5.10 -22.74 -8.87
CA ASP A 121 5.79 -23.26 -10.06
C ASP A 121 6.09 -22.14 -11.08
N GLU A 122 6.93 -22.41 -12.07
CA GLU A 122 7.31 -21.45 -13.13
C GLU A 122 6.10 -21.00 -13.96
N VAL A 123 5.14 -21.91 -14.16
CA VAL A 123 3.85 -21.64 -14.81
C VAL A 123 2.85 -20.96 -13.85
N LYS A 124 3.31 -20.51 -12.69
CA LYS A 124 2.53 -19.83 -11.63
C LYS A 124 1.38 -20.66 -11.06
N LYS A 125 1.44 -21.99 -11.18
CA LYS A 125 0.58 -22.90 -10.43
C LYS A 125 1.01 -22.92 -8.97
N VAL A 126 0.04 -22.75 -8.07
CA VAL A 126 0.32 -22.63 -6.64
C VAL A 126 0.07 -23.96 -5.96
N LYS A 127 1.10 -24.52 -5.33
CA LYS A 127 0.95 -25.71 -4.47
C LYS A 127 0.65 -25.24 -3.05
N LEU A 128 -0.48 -25.69 -2.54
CA LEU A 128 -0.99 -25.38 -1.21
C LEU A 128 -0.73 -26.55 -0.26
N GLY A 129 -0.64 -26.23 1.03
CA GLY A 129 -0.50 -27.22 2.09
C GLY A 129 -1.27 -26.82 3.34
N LEU A 130 -1.60 -27.83 4.14
CA LEU A 130 -2.29 -27.68 5.43
C LEU A 130 -1.34 -27.91 6.63
N LYS A 131 -0.04 -28.07 6.38
CA LYS A 131 0.94 -28.34 7.43
C LYS A 131 1.18 -27.12 8.31
N GLY A 132 0.64 -27.11 9.52
CA GLY A 132 1.08 -26.27 10.64
C GLY A 132 -0.06 -25.76 11.52
N ARG A 133 0.26 -24.89 12.47
CA ARG A 133 -0.67 -24.49 13.53
C ARG A 133 -1.85 -23.69 12.98
N GLY A 134 -3.07 -24.15 13.25
CA GLY A 134 -4.31 -23.46 12.92
C GLY A 134 -4.79 -23.61 11.46
N MET A 135 -4.05 -24.32 10.60
CA MET A 135 -4.51 -24.66 9.24
C MET A 135 -5.60 -25.73 9.28
N GLY A 136 -6.53 -25.64 8.34
CA GLY A 136 -7.66 -26.55 8.24
C GLY A 136 -8.91 -25.85 7.73
N LYS A 137 -10.04 -26.56 7.81
CA LYS A 137 -11.34 -26.05 7.41
C LYS A 137 -11.91 -25.08 8.44
N PHE A 138 -12.39 -23.93 7.97
CA PHE A 138 -13.18 -23.03 8.78
C PHE A 138 -14.59 -23.58 8.98
N ARG A 139 -15.13 -23.40 10.18
CA ARG A 139 -16.51 -23.80 10.54
C ARG A 139 -17.27 -22.58 11.06
N GLY A 140 -18.25 -22.14 10.28
CA GLY A 140 -19.03 -20.94 10.54
C GLY A 140 -18.23 -19.65 10.36
N GLY A 141 -18.83 -18.53 10.77
CA GLY A 141 -18.31 -17.19 10.57
C GLY A 141 -18.48 -16.69 9.15
N ILE A 142 -18.06 -15.44 8.93
CA ILE A 142 -18.15 -14.75 7.65
C ILE A 142 -16.77 -14.61 6.99
N ILE A 143 -16.79 -14.52 5.67
CA ILE A 143 -15.62 -14.14 4.86
C ILE A 143 -15.86 -12.73 4.34
N VAL A 144 -14.89 -11.85 4.60
CA VAL A 144 -14.86 -10.48 4.10
C VAL A 144 -13.73 -10.36 3.09
N ASP A 145 -14.04 -9.86 1.90
CA ASP A 145 -13.06 -9.57 0.88
C ASP A 145 -12.52 -8.14 1.03
N ILE A 146 -11.22 -8.00 0.86
CA ILE A 146 -10.50 -6.74 0.85
C ILE A 146 -9.47 -6.73 -0.26
N THR A 147 -9.15 -5.54 -0.77
CA THR A 147 -8.05 -5.41 -1.72
C THR A 147 -6.73 -5.87 -1.07
N PRO A 148 -5.98 -6.82 -1.67
CA PRO A 148 -4.74 -7.36 -1.09
C PRO A 148 -3.68 -6.30 -0.76
N THR A 149 -3.64 -5.19 -1.51
CA THR A 149 -2.72 -4.07 -1.24
C THR A 149 -2.99 -3.36 0.09
N LYS A 150 -4.22 -3.47 0.61
CA LYS A 150 -4.67 -2.85 1.86
C LYS A 150 -4.58 -3.78 3.07
N VAL A 151 -4.27 -5.07 2.87
CA VAL A 151 -4.09 -6.06 3.95
C VAL A 151 -3.07 -5.60 5.01
N PRO A 152 -1.86 -5.10 4.67
CA PRO A 152 -0.91 -4.64 5.68
C PRO A 152 -1.44 -3.45 6.49
N ARG A 153 -2.30 -2.62 5.90
CA ARG A 153 -2.93 -1.48 6.58
C ARG A 153 -3.96 -1.97 7.60
N LEU A 154 -4.76 -2.98 7.26
CA LEU A 154 -5.71 -3.60 8.20
C LEU A 154 -4.99 -4.24 9.40
N ILE A 155 -3.85 -4.92 9.17
CA ILE A 155 -3.03 -5.48 10.26
C ILE A 155 -2.51 -4.37 11.17
N GLY A 156 -2.11 -3.24 10.59
CA GLY A 156 -1.46 -2.15 11.31
C GLY A 156 -0.03 -2.50 11.71
N LYS A 157 0.67 -1.52 12.30
CA LYS A 157 2.03 -1.75 12.80
C LYS A 157 2.01 -2.78 13.93
N LYS A 158 2.85 -3.81 13.84
CA LYS A 158 2.95 -4.92 14.82
C LYS A 158 1.61 -5.62 15.14
N GLY A 159 0.58 -5.50 14.29
CA GLY A 159 -0.74 -6.10 14.54
C GLY A 159 -1.69 -5.25 15.40
N SER A 160 -1.32 -4.01 15.73
CA SER A 160 -2.12 -3.06 16.52
C SER A 160 -3.61 -3.03 16.17
N MET A 161 -3.91 -2.82 14.89
CA MET A 161 -5.28 -2.53 14.45
C MET A 161 -6.15 -3.78 14.54
N ILE A 162 -5.62 -4.95 14.18
CA ILE A 162 -6.35 -6.21 14.33
C ILE A 162 -6.56 -6.55 15.80
N ASN A 163 -5.55 -6.35 16.66
CA ASN A 163 -5.68 -6.66 18.08
C ASN A 163 -6.76 -5.77 18.71
N MET A 164 -6.74 -4.47 18.42
CA MET A 164 -7.80 -3.55 18.88
C MET A 164 -9.21 -4.01 18.48
N ILE A 165 -9.41 -4.42 17.22
CA ILE A 165 -10.72 -4.91 16.77
C ILE A 165 -11.08 -6.21 17.49
N LYS A 166 -10.13 -7.15 17.63
CA LYS A 166 -10.35 -8.43 18.32
C LYS A 166 -10.71 -8.23 19.79
N ASP A 167 -10.00 -7.35 20.49
CA ASP A 167 -10.18 -7.13 21.92
C ASP A 167 -11.54 -6.48 22.21
N LYS A 168 -12.03 -5.61 21.31
CA LYS A 168 -13.33 -4.96 21.45
C LYS A 168 -14.51 -5.81 20.98
N THR A 169 -14.38 -6.48 19.84
CA THR A 169 -15.48 -7.29 19.27
C THR A 169 -15.51 -8.71 19.85
N ASN A 170 -14.49 -9.11 20.61
CA ASN A 170 -14.24 -10.48 21.07
C ASN A 170 -14.32 -11.54 19.95
N CYS A 171 -14.14 -11.11 18.69
CA CYS A 171 -14.25 -11.95 17.51
C CYS A 171 -12.91 -12.59 17.16
N LYS A 172 -12.96 -13.83 16.67
CA LYS A 172 -11.80 -14.50 16.10
C LYS A 172 -11.59 -14.06 14.66
N ILE A 173 -10.58 -13.21 14.46
CA ILE A 173 -10.23 -12.67 13.13
C ILE A 173 -8.93 -13.30 12.61
N ILE A 174 -8.98 -13.84 11.40
CA ILE A 174 -7.83 -14.39 10.67
C ILE A 174 -7.74 -13.71 9.31
N VAL A 175 -6.58 -13.16 9.00
CA VAL A 175 -6.32 -12.41 7.77
C VAL A 175 -5.41 -13.20 6.85
N GLY A 176 -5.87 -13.48 5.64
CA GLY A 176 -5.07 -14.04 4.55
C GLY A 176 -4.35 -12.96 3.75
N GLN A 177 -3.14 -13.25 3.28
CA GLN A 177 -2.38 -12.34 2.39
C GLN A 177 -3.08 -12.10 1.04
N ASN A 178 -4.02 -12.98 0.70
CA ASN A 178 -4.84 -12.88 -0.51
C ASN A 178 -6.04 -11.92 -0.38
N GLY A 179 -6.10 -11.15 0.70
CA GLY A 179 -7.18 -10.19 0.92
C GLY A 179 -8.51 -10.85 1.26
N LEU A 180 -8.50 -12.08 1.75
CA LEU A 180 -9.67 -12.70 2.36
C LEU A 180 -9.46 -12.70 3.88
N VAL A 181 -10.47 -12.22 4.60
CA VAL A 181 -10.48 -12.16 6.06
C VAL A 181 -11.62 -13.04 6.56
N TRP A 182 -11.30 -13.97 7.45
CA TRP A 182 -12.31 -14.76 8.14
C TRP A 182 -12.55 -14.18 9.52
N VAL A 183 -13.82 -13.93 9.82
CA VAL A 183 -14.28 -13.40 11.10
C VAL A 183 -15.28 -14.38 11.67
N LYS A 184 -15.10 -14.74 12.93
CA LYS A 184 -16.06 -15.56 13.67
C LYS A 184 -16.34 -14.98 15.04
N GLY A 185 -17.61 -14.81 15.39
CA GLY A 185 -18.07 -14.26 16.65
C GLY A 185 -19.58 -14.39 16.79
N GLU A 186 -20.17 -13.45 17.49
CA GLU A 186 -21.62 -13.24 17.54
C GLU A 186 -22.09 -12.52 16.27
N GLU A 187 -23.32 -12.78 15.82
CA GLU A 187 -23.83 -12.31 14.52
C GLU A 187 -23.74 -10.78 14.36
N ASP A 188 -24.14 -10.03 15.39
CA ASP A 188 -24.07 -8.57 15.42
C ASP A 188 -22.62 -8.06 15.34
N MET A 189 -21.71 -8.73 16.05
CA MET A 189 -20.28 -8.36 16.10
C MET A 189 -19.56 -8.74 14.80
N GLU A 190 -19.93 -9.85 14.16
CA GLU A 190 -19.43 -10.23 12.83
C GLU A 190 -19.78 -9.16 11.81
N GLN A 191 -21.04 -8.70 11.81
CA GLN A 191 -21.53 -7.69 10.89
C GLN A 191 -20.87 -6.31 11.13
N LEU A 192 -20.73 -5.90 12.39
CA LEU A 192 -20.00 -4.68 12.76
C LEU A 192 -18.53 -4.75 12.31
N THR A 193 -17.88 -5.90 12.51
CA THR A 193 -16.49 -6.10 12.11
C THR A 193 -16.33 -5.99 10.59
N LYS A 194 -17.28 -6.54 9.82
CA LYS A 194 -17.30 -6.43 8.36
C LYS A 194 -17.38 -4.96 7.91
N ASP A 195 -18.27 -4.18 8.51
CA ASP A 195 -18.43 -2.76 8.15
C ASP A 195 -17.19 -1.93 8.49
N ILE A 196 -16.52 -2.25 9.59
CA ILE A 196 -15.25 -1.62 9.98
C ILE A 196 -14.14 -1.97 9.00
N ILE A 197 -14.05 -3.24 8.57
CA ILE A 197 -13.04 -3.68 7.59
C ILE A 197 -13.23 -2.92 6.26
N HIS A 198 -14.47 -2.78 5.77
CA HIS A 198 -14.74 -2.01 4.56
C HIS A 198 -14.46 -0.51 4.72
N MET A 199 -14.74 0.07 5.89
CA MET A 199 -14.37 1.45 6.20
C MET A 199 -12.85 1.65 6.18
N ILE A 200 -12.09 0.74 6.80
CA ILE A 200 -10.63 0.75 6.76
C ILE A 200 -10.12 0.65 5.33
N GLU A 201 -10.78 -0.16 4.50
CA GLU A 201 -10.45 -0.28 3.09
C GLU A 201 -10.64 1.05 2.34
N ALA A 202 -11.77 1.73 2.55
CA ALA A 202 -12.08 3.01 1.91
C ALA A 202 -11.14 4.13 2.37
N GLU A 203 -10.84 4.19 3.67
CA GLU A 203 -10.06 5.28 4.28
C GLU A 203 -8.56 4.97 4.44
N ALA A 204 -8.05 3.90 3.81
CA ALA A 204 -6.66 3.45 3.95
C ALA A 204 -5.59 4.53 3.67
N HIS A 205 -5.93 5.55 2.88
CA HIS A 205 -5.04 6.66 2.51
C HIS A 205 -4.98 7.80 3.54
N THR A 206 -5.90 7.82 4.51
CA THR A 206 -5.97 8.89 5.52
C THR A 206 -5.06 8.60 6.71
N SER A 207 -4.48 9.66 7.30
CA SER A 207 -3.81 9.60 8.60
C SER A 207 -4.85 9.55 9.73
N GLY A 208 -4.49 8.97 10.88
CA GLY A 208 -5.39 8.92 12.06
C GLY A 208 -6.52 7.89 11.99
N LEU A 209 -6.53 7.00 10.99
CA LEU A 209 -7.55 5.96 10.82
C LEU A 209 -7.76 5.10 12.08
N THR A 210 -6.69 4.80 12.82
CA THR A 210 -6.78 4.01 14.06
C THR A 210 -7.72 4.66 15.08
N ASN A 211 -7.65 5.98 15.26
CA ASN A 211 -8.49 6.69 16.21
C ASN A 211 -9.95 6.72 15.75
N LYS A 212 -10.20 6.90 14.45
CA LYS A 212 -11.56 6.82 13.90
C LYS A 212 -12.20 5.46 14.11
N VAL A 213 -11.44 4.39 13.85
CA VAL A 213 -11.91 3.01 14.06
C VAL A 213 -12.17 2.75 15.54
N LYS A 214 -11.28 3.22 16.43
CA LYS A 214 -11.48 3.17 17.89
C LYS A 214 -12.81 3.86 18.25
N ASN A 215 -13.00 5.12 17.87
CA ASN A 215 -14.20 5.87 18.22
C ASN A 215 -15.48 5.19 17.70
N LYS A 216 -15.45 4.63 16.49
CA LYS A 216 -16.60 3.90 15.94
C LYS A 216 -16.90 2.61 16.69
N LEU A 217 -15.87 1.85 17.08
CA LEU A 217 -16.02 0.63 17.89
C LEU A 217 -16.64 0.93 19.24
N TYR A 218 -16.12 1.93 19.95
CA TYR A 218 -16.64 2.32 21.26
C TYR A 218 -18.07 2.87 21.16
N LEU A 219 -18.37 3.70 20.16
CA LEU A 219 -19.73 4.21 19.96
C LEU A 219 -20.73 3.08 19.65
N ALA A 220 -20.33 2.08 18.85
CA ALA A 220 -21.23 1.00 18.44
C ALA A 220 -21.48 -0.04 19.55
N ILE A 221 -20.51 -0.24 20.45
CA ILE A 221 -20.58 -1.28 21.49
C ILE A 221 -20.98 -0.68 22.84
N ASP A 222 -20.29 0.38 23.26
CA ASP A 222 -20.40 0.96 24.59
C ASP A 222 -21.39 2.15 24.62
N GLY A 223 -21.75 2.72 23.45
CA GLY A 223 -22.67 3.86 23.33
C GLY A 223 -22.06 5.22 23.73
N GLU A 224 -20.83 5.23 24.22
CA GLU A 224 -20.09 6.41 24.67
C GLU A 224 -18.75 6.54 23.93
N LEU A 225 -18.29 7.77 23.72
CA LEU A 225 -16.93 8.03 23.23
C LEU A 225 -15.93 7.77 24.37
N PRO A 226 -14.77 7.14 24.11
CA PRO A 226 -13.74 6.99 25.13
C PRO A 226 -13.30 8.37 25.63
N GLN A 227 -13.14 8.52 26.95
CA GLN A 227 -12.60 9.74 27.56
C GLN A 227 -11.19 9.99 27.02
N GLU A 228 -10.80 11.26 26.79
CA GLU A 228 -9.51 11.65 26.21
C GLU A 228 -8.29 11.21 27.05
N ASP A 229 -8.50 10.73 28.27
CA ASP A 229 -7.43 10.27 29.16
C ASP A 229 -7.02 8.80 28.91
N ASP A 230 -7.79 8.04 28.11
CA ASP A 230 -7.54 6.62 27.77
C ASP A 230 -6.65 6.43 26.51
N TYR A 231 -5.97 7.51 26.07
CA TYR A 231 -4.85 7.44 25.14
C TYR A 231 -3.57 7.06 25.92
N SER A 232 -3.50 5.84 26.43
CA SER A 232 -2.19 5.30 26.84
C SER A 232 -1.37 5.04 25.56
N ASP A 233 -0.29 5.81 25.41
CA ASP A 233 0.69 5.77 24.31
C ASP A 233 1.49 4.44 24.24
N ASP A 234 0.81 3.30 24.18
CA ASP A 234 1.45 2.04 23.77
C ASP A 234 1.68 1.96 22.25
N TYR A 235 1.24 3.00 21.54
CA TYR A 235 1.66 3.28 20.19
C TYR A 235 2.74 4.33 20.26
N GLU A 236 3.99 3.95 19.97
CA GLU A 236 5.00 4.92 19.52
C GLU A 236 4.35 5.73 18.40
N GLU A 237 3.90 6.94 18.75
CA GLU A 237 3.69 8.00 17.81
C GLU A 237 4.98 8.01 16.99
N LEU A 238 4.88 7.77 15.68
CA LEU A 238 5.99 8.24 14.83
C LEU A 238 6.08 9.70 15.22
N GLU A 239 7.20 10.11 15.82
CA GLU A 239 7.47 11.51 16.08
C GLU A 239 7.04 12.23 14.82
N LYS A 240 5.92 12.96 14.92
CA LYS A 240 5.63 14.00 13.95
C LYS A 240 6.92 14.81 13.98
N PRO A 241 7.60 15.06 12.85
CA PRO A 241 8.69 16.02 12.87
C PRO A 241 8.13 17.26 13.57
N LYS A 242 8.75 17.63 14.70
CA LYS A 242 8.19 18.61 15.62
C LYS A 242 7.90 19.86 14.81
N LEU A 243 6.62 20.15 14.63
CA LEU A 243 6.11 21.36 13.95
C LEU A 243 6.31 22.61 14.83
N GLN A 244 7.28 22.59 15.74
CA GLN A 244 7.52 23.63 16.73
C GLN A 244 8.65 24.58 16.38
N ASN A 245 9.46 24.32 15.33
CA ASN A 245 10.54 25.24 14.98
C ASN A 245 10.30 26.06 13.72
N PHE A 246 9.38 25.70 12.82
CA PHE A 246 9.24 26.42 11.55
C PHE A 246 8.64 27.83 11.71
N LYS A 247 7.83 28.07 12.74
CA LYS A 247 7.23 29.40 12.98
C LYS A 247 8.22 30.35 13.65
N GLU A 248 9.03 29.84 14.57
CA GLU A 248 10.10 30.60 15.22
C GLU A 248 11.30 30.81 14.28
N GLU A 249 11.61 29.85 13.39
CA GLU A 249 12.62 29.99 12.33
C GLU A 249 12.17 30.98 11.24
N LEU A 250 10.88 30.97 10.81
CA LEU A 250 10.34 31.98 9.89
C LEU A 250 10.32 33.39 10.50
N GLU A 251 9.96 33.52 11.79
CA GLU A 251 10.00 34.81 12.49
C GLU A 251 11.44 35.29 12.80
N GLN A 252 12.41 34.38 12.92
CA GLN A 252 13.83 34.71 13.05
C GLN A 252 14.47 35.06 11.70
N GLU A 253 14.10 34.38 10.61
CA GLU A 253 14.52 34.72 9.24
C GLU A 253 13.97 36.09 8.80
N GLU A 254 12.72 36.43 9.12
CA GLU A 254 12.15 37.76 8.85
C GLU A 254 12.83 38.88 9.67
N LYS A 255 13.24 38.59 10.92
CA LYS A 255 13.99 39.52 11.79
C LYS A 255 15.48 39.64 11.39
N GLU A 256 16.10 38.58 10.90
CA GLU A 256 17.45 38.62 10.33
C GLU A 256 17.50 39.36 8.98
N GLU A 257 16.47 39.26 8.15
CA GLU A 257 16.36 40.04 6.91
C GLU A 257 16.09 41.53 7.17
N GLN A 258 15.42 41.88 8.26
CA GLN A 258 15.21 43.27 8.68
C GLN A 258 16.46 43.88 9.35
N SER A 259 17.21 43.11 10.14
CA SER A 259 18.47 43.60 10.72
C SER A 259 19.63 43.69 9.71
N LYS A 260 19.63 42.86 8.65
CA LYS A 260 20.57 43.01 7.50
C LYS A 260 20.22 44.17 6.57
N LYS A 261 19.04 44.80 6.69
CA LYS A 261 18.67 46.02 5.95
C LYS A 261 19.20 47.31 6.57
N ASP A 262 19.65 47.30 7.84
CA ASP A 262 20.11 48.49 8.56
C ASP A 262 21.64 48.68 8.60
N SER A 263 22.44 47.81 7.97
CA SER A 263 23.85 48.13 7.67
C SER A 263 23.98 48.84 6.31
N THR A 264 23.62 50.12 6.36
CA THR A 264 23.90 51.15 5.36
C THR A 264 25.37 51.11 4.89
N ASP A 265 25.63 50.59 3.68
CA ASP A 265 26.65 51.11 2.75
C ASP A 265 26.73 50.38 1.39
N PHE A 266 26.15 49.18 1.24
CA PHE A 266 26.22 48.45 -0.04
C PHE A 266 25.24 48.98 -1.13
N TYR A 267 24.08 49.52 -0.72
CA TYR A 267 23.07 50.03 -1.67
C TYR A 267 23.44 51.35 -2.35
N LYS A 268 24.30 52.18 -1.75
CA LYS A 268 24.81 53.41 -2.38
C LYS A 268 25.75 53.10 -3.55
N VAL A 269 26.57 52.05 -3.44
CA VAL A 269 27.50 51.61 -4.50
C VAL A 269 26.74 51.08 -5.74
N ILE A 270 25.61 50.39 -5.53
CA ILE A 270 24.78 49.84 -6.61
C ILE A 270 23.97 50.95 -7.32
N GLU A 271 23.53 51.99 -6.60
CA GLU A 271 22.84 53.16 -7.16
C GLU A 271 23.76 54.01 -8.06
N GLU A 272 25.03 54.19 -7.71
CA GLU A 272 26.00 54.91 -8.55
C GLU A 272 26.33 54.15 -9.85
N LEU A 273 26.42 52.82 -9.80
CA LEU A 273 26.64 51.98 -10.97
C LEU A 273 25.44 51.99 -11.94
N LYS A 274 24.20 52.07 -11.42
CA LYS A 274 22.99 52.15 -12.26
C LYS A 274 22.80 53.51 -12.94
N LYS A 275 23.27 54.62 -12.34
CA LYS A 275 23.20 55.95 -12.96
C LYS A 275 24.17 56.13 -14.14
N LYS A 276 25.29 55.39 -14.18
CA LYS A 276 26.24 55.43 -15.31
C LYS A 276 25.74 54.74 -16.59
N ASN A 277 24.84 53.75 -16.49
CA ASN A 277 24.42 52.95 -17.65
C ASN A 277 23.12 53.43 -18.35
N LYS A 278 22.57 54.60 -17.99
CA LYS A 278 21.29 55.10 -18.56
C LYS A 278 21.44 56.20 -19.62
N LYS A 279 22.62 56.36 -20.21
CA LYS A 279 22.83 57.13 -21.44
C LYS A 279 23.48 56.20 -22.47
N ASP A 280 22.65 55.53 -23.28
CA ASP A 280 22.88 55.35 -24.72
C ASP A 280 21.59 54.81 -25.38
N LYS A 281 21.26 55.39 -26.54
CA LYS A 281 20.01 55.28 -27.31
C LYS A 281 20.09 54.14 -28.38
N PRO A 282 18.99 53.80 -29.07
CA PRO A 282 18.72 52.49 -29.68
C PRO A 282 19.10 52.36 -31.17
N LEU A 283 19.06 51.13 -31.71
CA LEU A 283 18.91 50.86 -33.14
C LEU A 283 17.75 49.89 -33.43
N SER A 284 16.99 50.24 -34.47
CA SER A 284 15.78 49.62 -35.02
C SER A 284 16.04 48.66 -36.18
N TYR A 285 15.14 47.69 -36.42
CA TYR A 285 14.67 47.16 -37.72
C TYR A 285 13.38 46.35 -37.40
N GLY A 286 12.23 46.38 -38.07
CA GLY A 286 11.78 46.87 -39.38
C GLY A 286 10.88 45.79 -40.02
N ASN A 287 9.56 46.00 -40.08
CA ASN A 287 8.57 45.11 -40.74
C ASN A 287 8.74 45.04 -42.27
N ASN A 288 8.50 43.89 -42.92
CA ASN A 288 7.56 43.82 -44.06
C ASN A 288 7.22 42.39 -44.58
N SER A 289 5.96 42.25 -45.04
CA SER A 289 5.38 41.31 -46.04
C SER A 289 5.57 39.79 -45.86
N GLY A 290 4.60 38.89 -45.92
CA GLY A 290 3.29 38.85 -46.59
C GLY A 290 3.23 37.58 -47.46
N ASN A 291 2.34 36.62 -47.15
CA ASN A 291 1.53 35.83 -48.12
C ASN A 291 0.81 34.61 -47.47
N SER A 292 -0.50 34.75 -47.31
CA SER A 292 -1.57 33.92 -47.90
C SER A 292 -1.40 32.41 -48.24
N TYR A 293 -2.33 31.64 -47.64
CA TYR A 293 -3.32 30.71 -48.26
C TYR A 293 -3.00 29.24 -48.72
N ILE A 294 -3.78 28.34 -48.11
CA ILE A 294 -4.63 27.24 -48.66
C ILE A 294 -4.13 25.76 -48.63
N LEU A 295 -5.11 24.94 -48.20
CA LEU A 295 -5.26 23.48 -48.09
C LEU A 295 -5.03 22.69 -49.39
N ASN A 296 -4.49 21.47 -49.30
CA ASN A 296 -5.24 20.20 -49.52
C ASN A 296 -4.34 18.95 -49.68
N ASN A 297 -4.87 17.84 -49.17
CA ASN A 297 -4.75 16.44 -49.59
C ASN A 297 -3.75 16.05 -50.70
N ARG A 298 -2.89 15.08 -50.36
CA ARG A 298 -2.98 13.72 -50.89
C ARG A 298 -2.41 12.71 -49.90
#